data_AF-A0A0A9D9H1-F1
#
_entry.id   AF-A0A0A9D9H1-F1
#
_cell.length_a   1.000
_cell.length_b   1.000
_cell.length_c   1.000
_cell.angle_alpha   90.00
_cell.angle_beta   90.00
_cell.angle_gamma   90.00
#
_symmetry.space_group_name_H-M   'P 1'
#
loop_
_entity.id
_entity.type
_entity.pdbx_description
1 polymer ?
#
loop_
_entity_poly.entity_id
_entity_poly.type
_entity_poly.pdbx_seq_one_letter_code
_entity_poly.pdbx_strand_id
1 'polypeptide(L)'
;MKQLYQQGARRIAILGLPPIGCVPSQRTVAGGLASNCDPARNSAAQLFNSKLKEEIKCLQKELQCQRIGYVDIYDVLQDMITTPCNYGFDVSSRGCCGTGDFEVSILCNQLTATTCPDDRTYVFWDSFHPTERAYEIMVDYLYPRYVEKLLSYYEGLVLMMTSLAADLLLVIPSLPNVYDYEVAISSVVTI
;
A
#
# COMPACT_ATOMS: atom_id res chain seq x y z
N MET A 1 -8.62 -8.48 -12.30
CA MET A 1 -9.40 -8.69 -11.05
C MET A 1 -10.37 -9.87 -11.10
N LYS A 2 -11.41 -9.84 -11.95
CA LYS A 2 -12.39 -10.95 -12.04
C LYS A 2 -11.74 -12.31 -12.35
N GLN A 3 -10.73 -12.33 -13.23
CA GLN A 3 -9.95 -13.53 -13.53
C GLN A 3 -9.20 -14.09 -12.30
N LEU A 4 -8.51 -13.23 -11.54
CA LEU A 4 -7.84 -13.65 -10.29
C LEU A 4 -8.85 -14.25 -9.30
N TYR A 5 -10.04 -13.64 -9.21
CA TYR A 5 -11.12 -14.15 -8.37
C TYR A 5 -11.62 -15.52 -8.86
N GLN A 6 -11.81 -15.71 -10.16
CA GLN A 6 -12.15 -17.01 -10.76
C GLN A 6 -11.08 -18.07 -10.50
N GLN A 7 -9.82 -17.68 -10.40
CA GLN A 7 -8.69 -18.55 -10.05
C GLN A 7 -8.52 -18.78 -8.54
N GLY A 8 -9.46 -18.31 -7.70
CA GLY A 8 -9.47 -18.58 -6.27
C GLY A 8 -8.87 -17.48 -5.38
N ALA A 9 -8.40 -16.36 -5.95
CA ALA A 9 -7.95 -15.24 -5.13
C ALA A 9 -9.11 -14.67 -4.31
N ARG A 10 -8.93 -14.53 -2.99
CA ARG A 10 -9.93 -14.00 -2.06
C ARG A 10 -9.42 -12.85 -1.20
N ARG A 11 -8.14 -12.50 -1.31
CA ARG A 11 -7.50 -11.37 -0.63
C ARG A 11 -6.63 -10.66 -1.65
N ILE A 12 -7.01 -9.46 -2.04
CA ILE A 12 -6.32 -8.73 -3.11
C ILE A 12 -6.11 -7.29 -2.67
N ALA A 13 -4.86 -6.89 -2.56
CA ALA A 13 -4.47 -5.49 -2.37
C ALA A 13 -4.13 -4.90 -3.75
N ILE A 14 -4.71 -3.75 -4.06
CA ILE A 14 -4.45 -3.01 -5.30
C ILE A 14 -3.81 -1.69 -4.93
N LEU A 15 -2.57 -1.47 -5.38
CA LEU A 15 -1.84 -0.23 -5.15
C LEU A 15 -2.42 0.88 -6.06
N GLY A 16 -2.58 2.07 -5.50
CA GLY A 16 -2.77 3.29 -6.29
C GLY A 16 -1.51 3.67 -7.07
N LEU A 17 -1.62 4.71 -7.90
CA LEU A 17 -0.48 5.37 -8.52
C LEU A 17 0.24 6.28 -7.51
N PRO A 18 1.58 6.38 -7.57
CA PRO A 18 2.36 7.35 -6.80
C PRO A 18 2.18 8.77 -7.34
N PRO A 19 2.79 9.81 -6.72
CA PRO A 19 2.94 11.14 -7.32
C PRO A 19 3.85 11.11 -8.57
N ILE A 20 3.32 10.62 -9.70
CA ILE A 20 4.06 10.40 -10.95
C ILE A 20 4.75 11.66 -11.44
N GLY A 21 4.14 12.83 -11.31
CA GLY A 21 4.75 14.10 -11.71
C GLY A 21 6.01 14.45 -10.92
N CYS A 22 6.25 13.81 -9.77
CA CYS A 22 7.40 14.05 -8.91
C CYS A 22 8.56 13.08 -9.10
N VAL A 23 8.41 11.98 -9.85
CA VAL A 23 9.54 11.07 -10.09
C VAL A 23 10.61 11.77 -10.96
N PRO A 24 11.91 11.46 -10.79
CA PRO A 24 12.98 12.21 -11.44
C PRO A 24 12.82 12.32 -12.96
N SER A 25 12.39 11.24 -13.64
CA SER A 25 12.16 11.26 -15.08
C SER A 25 11.14 12.32 -15.51
N GLN A 26 10.06 12.49 -14.73
CA GLN A 26 8.97 13.41 -15.06
C GLN A 26 9.34 14.84 -14.71
N ARG A 27 10.16 15.05 -13.68
CA ARG A 27 10.80 16.34 -13.40
C ARG A 27 11.67 16.80 -14.56
N THR A 28 12.49 15.92 -15.13
CA THR A 28 13.33 16.25 -16.29
C THR A 28 12.50 16.56 -17.54
N VAL A 29 11.44 15.78 -17.82
CA VAL A 29 10.66 15.93 -19.05
C VAL A 29 9.63 17.06 -18.98
N ALA A 30 9.03 17.30 -17.81
CA ALA A 30 7.85 18.15 -17.66
C ALA A 30 7.94 19.15 -16.49
N GLY A 31 9.01 19.14 -15.70
CA GLY A 31 9.19 20.01 -14.52
C GLY A 31 9.69 21.42 -14.82
N GLY A 32 9.92 21.75 -16.10
CA GLY A 32 10.51 23.02 -16.53
C GLY A 32 11.97 23.18 -16.13
N LEU A 33 12.50 24.40 -16.24
CA LEU A 33 13.93 24.69 -15.96
C LEU A 33 14.35 24.38 -14.52
N ALA A 34 13.40 24.45 -13.58
CA ALA A 34 13.64 24.14 -12.17
C ALA A 34 13.50 22.63 -11.85
N SER A 35 13.16 21.79 -12.83
CA SER A 35 12.90 20.36 -12.64
C SER A 35 11.91 20.10 -11.49
N ASN A 36 10.85 20.90 -11.40
CA ASN A 36 9.80 20.77 -10.39
C ASN A 36 8.92 19.53 -10.64
N CYS A 37 8.12 19.14 -9.65
CA CYS A 37 7.05 18.18 -9.93
C CYS A 37 6.08 18.75 -10.97
N ASP A 38 5.64 17.93 -11.92
CA ASP A 38 4.61 18.32 -12.88
C ASP A 38 3.20 18.19 -12.26
N PRO A 39 2.49 19.30 -12.01
CA PRO A 39 1.17 19.27 -11.38
C PRO A 39 0.12 18.56 -12.26
N ALA A 40 0.24 18.62 -13.59
CA ALA A 40 -0.73 17.97 -14.49
C ALA A 40 -0.68 16.44 -14.35
N ARG A 41 0.53 15.87 -14.32
CA ARG A 41 0.73 14.42 -14.10
C ARG A 41 0.31 13.98 -12.70
N ASN A 42 0.59 14.76 -11.66
CA ASN A 42 0.11 14.46 -10.31
C ASN A 42 -1.43 14.49 -10.23
N SER A 43 -2.06 15.47 -10.88
CA SER A 43 -3.52 15.57 -10.97
C SER A 43 -4.13 14.36 -11.69
N ALA A 44 -3.49 13.91 -12.78
CA ALA A 44 -3.91 12.71 -13.50
C ALA A 44 -3.77 11.43 -12.64
N ALA A 45 -2.69 11.29 -11.88
CA ALA A 45 -2.48 10.17 -10.95
C ALA A 45 -3.56 10.15 -9.85
N GLN A 46 -3.87 11.29 -9.25
CA GLN A 46 -4.92 11.42 -8.24
C GLN A 46 -6.31 11.12 -8.82
N LEU A 47 -6.61 11.58 -10.03
CA LEU A 47 -7.86 11.25 -10.72
C LEU A 47 -8.00 9.75 -10.99
N PHE A 48 -6.92 9.11 -11.44
CA PHE A 48 -6.88 7.66 -11.61
C PHE A 48 -7.13 6.95 -10.27
N ASN A 49 -6.46 7.37 -9.20
CA ASN A 49 -6.63 6.78 -7.87
C ASN A 49 -8.07 6.91 -7.35
N SER A 50 -8.72 8.05 -7.60
CA SER A 50 -10.13 8.25 -7.26
C SER A 50 -11.04 7.26 -7.99
N LYS A 51 -10.89 7.15 -9.32
CA LYS A 51 -11.66 6.20 -10.15
C LYS A 51 -11.37 4.74 -9.78
N LEU A 52 -10.13 4.42 -9.44
CA LEU A 52 -9.74 3.09 -8.98
C LEU A 52 -10.44 2.73 -7.66
N LYS A 53 -10.51 3.66 -6.70
CA LYS A 53 -11.25 3.47 -5.44
C LYS A 53 -12.74 3.19 -5.70
N GLU A 54 -13.35 3.87 -6.66
CA GLU A 54 -14.74 3.64 -7.07
C GLU A 54 -14.92 2.26 -7.71
N GLU A 55 -14.04 1.89 -8.64
CA GLU A 55 -14.10 0.60 -9.33
C GLU A 55 -13.89 -0.57 -8.37
N ILE A 56 -13.01 -0.44 -7.37
CA ILE A 56 -12.84 -1.44 -6.31
C ILE A 56 -14.15 -1.67 -5.55
N LYS A 57 -14.89 -0.60 -5.23
CA LYS A 57 -16.22 -0.73 -4.58
C LYS A 57 -17.23 -1.44 -5.48
N CYS A 58 -17.21 -1.19 -6.79
CA CYS A 58 -18.06 -1.91 -7.74
C CYS A 58 -17.70 -3.40 -7.78
N LEU A 59 -16.41 -3.73 -7.86
CA LEU A 59 -15.92 -5.11 -7.88
C LEU A 59 -16.22 -5.86 -6.60
N GLN A 60 -16.09 -5.22 -5.43
CA GLN A 60 -16.45 -5.80 -4.14
C GLN A 60 -17.92 -6.26 -4.12
N LYS A 61 -18.83 -5.43 -4.66
CA LYS A 61 -20.27 -5.75 -4.77
C LYS A 61 -20.53 -6.86 -5.78
N GLU A 62 -19.97 -6.74 -6.98
CA GLU A 62 -20.20 -7.68 -8.08
C GLU A 62 -19.70 -9.09 -7.73
N LEU A 63 -18.52 -9.18 -7.11
CA LEU A 63 -17.90 -10.45 -6.75
C LEU A 63 -18.29 -10.95 -5.35
N GLN A 64 -19.09 -10.18 -4.61
CA GLN A 64 -19.42 -10.42 -3.21
C GLN A 64 -18.17 -10.68 -2.34
N CYS A 65 -17.10 -9.92 -2.59
CA CYS A 65 -15.79 -10.13 -1.98
C CYS A 65 -15.27 -8.82 -1.37
N GLN A 66 -15.43 -8.66 -0.06
CA GLN A 66 -15.02 -7.44 0.67
C GLN A 66 -13.50 -7.34 0.89
N ARG A 67 -12.75 -8.39 0.56
CA ARG A 67 -11.29 -8.48 0.76
C ARG A 67 -10.48 -8.05 -0.47
N ILE A 68 -11.08 -7.21 -1.32
CA ILE A 68 -10.39 -6.48 -2.38
C ILE A 68 -10.19 -5.06 -1.87
N GLY A 69 -8.96 -4.65 -1.60
CA GLY A 69 -8.66 -3.36 -0.98
C GLY A 69 -7.79 -2.46 -1.83
N TYR A 70 -7.99 -1.15 -1.67
CA TYR A 70 -7.10 -0.12 -2.19
C TYR A 70 -5.98 0.17 -1.18
N VAL A 71 -4.74 0.30 -1.65
CA VAL A 71 -3.58 0.71 -0.85
C VAL A 71 -3.08 2.05 -1.36
N ASP A 72 -3.07 3.06 -0.48
CA ASP A 72 -2.65 4.41 -0.85
C ASP A 72 -1.14 4.57 -0.74
N ILE A 73 -0.45 4.44 -1.87
CA ILE A 73 1.00 4.68 -1.91
C ILE A 73 1.35 6.13 -2.25
N TYR A 74 0.35 6.95 -2.63
CA TYR A 74 0.58 8.32 -3.08
C TYR A 74 1.09 9.18 -1.93
N ASP A 75 0.35 9.21 -0.82
CA ASP A 75 0.61 10.15 0.28
C ASP A 75 1.94 9.91 0.97
N VAL A 76 2.29 8.65 1.24
CA VAL A 76 3.57 8.32 1.92
C VAL A 76 4.78 8.68 1.07
N LEU A 77 4.72 8.41 -0.24
CA LEU A 77 5.82 8.77 -1.14
C LEU A 77 5.86 10.28 -1.37
N GLN A 78 4.70 10.94 -1.49
CA GLN A 78 4.62 12.38 -1.60
C GLN A 78 5.22 13.08 -0.38
N ASP A 79 4.95 12.59 0.83
CA ASP A 79 5.50 13.16 2.06
C ASP A 79 7.03 12.97 2.13
N MET A 80 7.54 11.77 1.82
CA MET A 80 8.99 11.54 1.72
C MET A 80 9.65 12.46 0.68
N ILE A 81 8.97 12.82 -0.40
CA ILE A 81 9.51 13.74 -1.41
C ILE A 81 9.54 15.18 -0.91
N THR A 82 8.49 15.63 -0.20
CA THR A 82 8.35 17.02 0.25
C THR A 82 9.04 17.31 1.58
N THR A 83 9.19 16.30 2.44
CA THR A 83 9.81 16.42 3.77
C THR A 83 10.91 15.36 4.00
N PRO A 84 11.87 15.19 3.06
CA PRO A 84 12.82 14.08 3.07
C PRO A 84 13.62 13.95 4.36
N CYS A 85 13.99 15.08 4.98
CA CYS A 85 14.76 15.10 6.22
C CYS A 85 14.03 14.41 7.39
N ASN A 86 12.69 14.40 7.41
CA ASN A 86 11.90 13.71 8.45
C ASN A 86 12.09 12.19 8.40
N TYR A 87 12.55 11.68 7.27
CA TYR A 87 12.74 10.25 7.00
C TYR A 87 14.22 9.85 6.96
N GLY A 88 15.13 10.82 7.15
CA GLY A 88 16.58 10.63 7.06
C GLY A 88 17.11 10.67 5.62
N PHE A 89 16.36 11.24 4.67
CA PHE A 89 16.82 11.46 3.32
C PHE A 89 17.37 12.89 3.14
N ASP A 90 18.45 13.00 2.38
CA ASP A 90 19.05 14.28 1.97
C ASP A 90 18.57 14.70 0.57
N VAL A 91 18.28 13.72 -0.30
CA VAL A 91 17.98 13.96 -1.72
C VAL A 91 16.68 13.27 -2.13
N SER A 92 15.71 14.05 -2.62
CA SER A 92 14.40 13.54 -3.06
C SER A 92 14.01 13.87 -4.50
N SER A 93 14.85 14.60 -5.24
CA SER A 93 14.51 15.12 -6.57
C SER A 93 15.19 14.41 -7.75
N ARG A 94 16.19 13.55 -7.47
CA ARG A 94 17.00 12.83 -8.47
C ARG A 94 17.29 11.40 -8.00
N GLY A 95 17.70 10.53 -8.92
CA GLY A 95 18.12 9.17 -8.60
C GLY A 95 19.53 9.12 -7.99
N CYS A 96 19.79 8.12 -7.15
CA CYS A 96 21.15 7.77 -6.71
C CYS A 96 21.98 7.21 -7.89
N CYS A 97 21.37 6.41 -8.75
CA CYS A 97 21.97 5.82 -9.93
C CYS A 97 21.56 6.60 -11.18
N GLY A 98 22.57 7.07 -11.91
CA GLY A 98 22.38 7.89 -13.10
C GLY A 98 23.22 9.15 -13.03
N THR A 99 22.89 10.12 -13.87
CA THR A 99 23.60 11.42 -13.89
C THR A 99 23.02 12.41 -12.89
N GLY A 100 21.78 12.21 -12.44
CA GLY A 100 21.04 13.18 -11.63
C GLY A 100 20.43 14.35 -12.41
N ASP A 101 20.83 14.54 -13.67
CA ASP A 101 20.43 15.69 -14.52
C ASP A 101 19.64 15.23 -15.78
N PHE A 102 19.98 14.07 -16.35
CA PHE A 102 19.33 13.49 -17.54
C PHE A 102 18.70 12.13 -17.22
N GLU A 103 17.67 12.16 -16.38
CA GLU A 103 16.92 11.02 -15.83
C GLU A 103 16.06 10.25 -16.85
N VAL A 104 16.31 10.42 -18.15
CA VAL A 104 15.55 9.74 -19.22
C VAL A 104 16.43 9.21 -20.33
N SER A 105 17.72 9.54 -20.32
CA SER A 105 18.63 9.21 -21.42
C SER A 105 19.61 8.08 -21.08
N ILE A 106 20.03 7.98 -19.82
CA ILE A 106 21.02 7.01 -19.37
C ILE A 106 20.38 6.12 -18.32
N LEU A 107 20.09 4.87 -18.68
CA LEU A 107 19.56 3.89 -17.74
C LEU A 107 20.65 3.47 -16.75
N CYS A 108 20.24 3.18 -15.51
CA CYS A 108 21.11 2.64 -14.48
C CYS A 108 21.68 1.27 -14.91
N ASN A 109 22.93 1.26 -15.37
CA ASN A 109 23.65 0.05 -15.75
C ASN A 109 25.15 0.22 -15.51
N GLN A 110 25.87 -0.90 -15.49
CA GLN A 110 27.30 -0.96 -15.16
C GLN A 110 28.22 -0.18 -16.12
N LEU A 111 27.75 0.17 -17.32
CA LEU A 111 28.56 0.78 -18.36
C LEU A 111 28.42 2.31 -18.41
N THR A 112 27.23 2.83 -18.09
CA THR A 112 26.90 4.24 -18.39
C THR A 112 26.48 5.05 -17.18
N ALA A 113 26.23 4.44 -16.02
CA ALA A 113 25.73 5.14 -14.85
C ALA A 113 26.74 5.14 -13.70
N THR A 114 26.94 6.31 -13.11
CA THR A 114 27.54 6.45 -11.78
C THR A 114 26.46 6.23 -10.72
N THR A 115 26.86 5.62 -9.60
CA THR A 115 26.03 5.52 -8.41
C THR A 115 26.49 6.52 -7.36
N CYS A 116 25.55 7.05 -6.59
CA CYS A 116 25.87 7.86 -5.43
C CYS A 116 26.66 7.05 -4.37
N PRO A 117 27.38 7.70 -3.44
CA PRO A 117 28.17 7.00 -2.43
C PRO A 117 27.35 6.25 -1.36
N ASP A 118 26.15 6.77 -1.06
CA ASP A 118 25.22 6.20 -0.07
C ASP A 118 23.79 6.37 -0.58
N ASP A 119 23.16 5.27 -0.95
CA ASP A 119 21.79 5.24 -1.47
C ASP A 119 20.73 5.37 -0.38
N ARG A 120 21.09 5.19 0.89
CA ARG A 120 20.17 5.29 2.03
C ARG A 120 19.74 6.73 2.30
N THR A 121 20.47 7.72 1.78
CA THR A 121 20.16 9.15 1.89
C THR A 121 19.33 9.67 0.70
N TYR A 122 19.00 8.81 -0.27
CA TYR A 122 18.20 9.15 -1.45
C TYR A 122 16.80 8.53 -1.36
N VAL A 123 15.77 9.29 -1.75
CA VAL A 123 14.41 8.73 -1.93
C VAL A 123 14.35 7.80 -3.14
N PHE A 124 15.05 8.14 -4.23
CA PHE A 124 14.99 7.43 -5.51
C PHE A 124 16.31 6.70 -5.84
N TRP A 125 16.21 5.43 -6.22
CA TRP A 125 17.34 4.66 -6.75
C TRP A 125 17.68 5.11 -8.16
N ASP A 126 16.69 5.16 -9.04
CA ASP A 126 16.84 5.59 -10.43
C ASP A 126 15.76 6.63 -10.78
N SER A 127 15.60 6.89 -12.06
CA SER A 127 14.69 7.90 -12.57
C SER A 127 13.19 7.64 -12.31
N PHE A 128 12.83 6.47 -11.82
CA PHE A 128 11.44 6.04 -11.60
C PHE A 128 11.22 5.42 -10.21
N HIS A 129 12.18 4.63 -9.73
CA HIS A 129 11.99 3.73 -8.60
C HIS A 129 12.57 4.29 -7.31
N PRO A 130 11.85 4.21 -6.18
CA PRO A 130 12.39 4.47 -4.84
C PRO A 130 13.59 3.57 -4.50
N THR A 131 14.43 4.01 -3.55
CA THR A 131 15.50 3.19 -2.97
C THR A 131 14.93 2.08 -2.09
N GLU A 132 15.75 1.07 -1.78
CA GLU A 132 15.39 0.04 -0.80
C GLU A 132 14.96 0.67 0.52
N ARG A 133 15.71 1.65 1.02
CA ARG A 133 15.39 2.39 2.25
C ARG A 133 14.02 3.10 2.18
N ALA A 134 13.68 3.71 1.05
CA ALA A 134 12.36 4.31 0.86
C ALA A 134 11.26 3.25 0.83
N TYR A 135 11.48 2.10 0.19
CA TYR A 135 10.54 0.98 0.21
C TYR A 135 10.34 0.40 1.60
N GLU A 136 11.38 0.26 2.43
CA GLU A 136 11.26 -0.15 3.83
C GLU A 136 10.27 0.75 4.59
N ILE A 137 10.47 2.08 4.51
CA ILE A 137 9.60 3.06 5.16
C ILE A 137 8.16 2.95 4.64
N MET A 138 7.99 2.81 3.33
CA MET A 138 6.66 2.64 2.74
C MET A 138 6.00 1.36 3.24
N VAL A 139 6.71 0.24 3.30
CA VAL A 139 6.15 -1.03 3.78
C VAL A 139 5.78 -0.93 5.26
N ASP A 140 6.66 -0.38 6.12
CA ASP A 140 6.38 -0.16 7.54
C ASP A 140 5.15 0.74 7.75
N TYR A 141 4.97 1.74 6.89
CA TYR A 141 3.81 2.62 6.92
C TYR A 141 2.54 1.89 6.44
N LEU A 142 2.60 1.18 5.31
CA LEU A 142 1.44 0.64 4.61
C LEU A 142 0.95 -0.69 5.17
N TYR A 143 1.84 -1.54 5.65
CA TYR A 143 1.53 -2.90 6.07
C TYR A 143 0.46 -2.95 7.17
N PRO A 144 0.63 -2.31 8.35
CA PRO A 144 -0.40 -2.33 9.40
C PRO A 144 -1.67 -1.56 9.01
N ARG A 145 -1.55 -0.57 8.10
CA ARG A 145 -2.67 0.29 7.70
C ARG A 145 -3.62 -0.39 6.72
N TYR A 146 -3.10 -1.18 5.81
CA TYR A 146 -3.85 -1.74 4.69
C TYR A 146 -3.71 -3.27 4.57
N VAL A 147 -2.47 -3.77 4.55
CA VAL A 147 -2.21 -5.18 4.22
C VAL A 147 -2.66 -6.08 5.36
N GLU A 148 -2.26 -5.77 6.59
CA GLU A 148 -2.68 -6.51 7.77
C GLU A 148 -4.21 -6.56 7.85
N LYS A 149 -4.91 -5.42 7.72
CA LYS A 149 -6.39 -5.37 7.76
C LYS A 149 -7.07 -6.20 6.67
N LEU A 150 -6.48 -6.28 5.47
CA LEU A 150 -6.98 -7.12 4.39
C LEU A 150 -6.75 -8.62 4.67
N LEU A 151 -5.70 -8.94 5.43
CA LEU A 151 -5.32 -10.31 5.78
C LEU A 151 -5.95 -10.80 7.10
N SER A 152 -6.25 -9.92 8.05
CA SER A 152 -6.56 -10.23 9.45
C SER A 152 -8.06 -10.34 9.78
N TYR A 153 -8.96 -10.41 8.80
CA TYR A 153 -10.42 -10.50 9.03
C TYR A 153 -10.90 -11.87 9.56
N TYR A 154 -10.18 -12.47 10.52
CA TYR A 154 -10.66 -13.54 11.39
C TYR A 154 -11.00 -13.02 12.79
N GLU A 155 -10.33 -11.98 13.30
CA GLU A 155 -10.65 -11.51 14.66
C GLU A 155 -11.98 -10.77 14.75
N GLY A 156 -12.34 -9.95 13.75
CA GLY A 156 -13.62 -9.22 13.76
C GLY A 156 -14.84 -10.13 13.62
N LEU A 157 -14.73 -11.23 12.86
CA LEU A 157 -15.82 -12.20 12.71
C LEU A 157 -15.93 -13.07 13.97
N VAL A 158 -14.80 -13.45 14.58
CA VAL A 158 -14.78 -14.13 15.88
C VAL A 158 -15.37 -13.21 16.96
N LEU A 159 -14.97 -11.94 17.05
CA LEU A 159 -15.54 -10.97 18.01
C LEU A 159 -17.04 -10.74 17.80
N MET A 160 -17.48 -10.65 16.55
CA MET A 160 -18.90 -10.50 16.23
C MET A 160 -19.69 -11.77 16.55
N MET A 161 -19.12 -12.95 16.31
CA MET A 161 -19.72 -14.24 16.70
C MET A 161 -19.69 -14.47 18.21
N THR A 162 -18.64 -14.05 18.93
CA THR A 162 -18.58 -14.12 20.40
C THR A 162 -19.51 -13.12 21.06
N SER A 163 -19.70 -11.93 20.47
CA SER A 163 -20.69 -10.95 20.94
C SER A 163 -22.11 -11.46 20.71
N LEU A 164 -22.43 -11.99 19.53
CA LEU A 164 -23.74 -12.60 19.26
C LEU A 164 -23.98 -13.85 20.13
N ALA A 165 -22.96 -14.66 20.41
CA ALA A 165 -23.07 -15.80 21.31
C ALA A 165 -23.29 -15.38 22.77
N ALA A 166 -22.63 -14.31 23.23
CA ALA A 166 -22.84 -13.72 24.56
C ALA A 166 -24.26 -13.12 24.70
N ASP A 167 -24.77 -12.45 23.64
CA ASP A 167 -26.13 -11.94 23.61
C ASP A 167 -27.18 -13.08 23.60
N LEU A 168 -26.89 -14.20 22.92
CA LEU A 168 -27.76 -15.38 22.93
C LEU A 168 -27.79 -16.09 24.30
N LEU A 169 -26.67 -16.11 25.03
CA LEU A 169 -26.56 -16.62 26.39
C LEU A 169 -27.35 -15.80 27.42
N LEU A 170 -27.57 -14.50 27.16
CA LEU A 170 -28.41 -13.64 28.01
C LEU A 170 -29.92 -13.84 27.79
N VAL A 171 -30.33 -14.52 26.71
CA VAL A 171 -31.74 -14.69 26.32
C VAL A 171 -32.26 -16.12 26.58
N ILE A 172 -31.41 -17.05 27.02
CA ILE A 172 -31.81 -18.41 27.42
C ILE A 172 -31.91 -18.47 28.95
N PRO A 173 -33.10 -18.27 29.55
CA PRO A 173 -33.27 -18.56 30.96
C PRO A 173 -33.27 -20.08 31.13
N SER A 174 -32.40 -20.56 32.01
CA SER A 174 -32.32 -21.92 32.56
C SER A 174 -31.65 -22.99 31.70
N LEU A 175 -30.35 -23.23 31.92
CA LEU A 175 -29.76 -24.59 32.03
C LEU A 175 -28.57 -24.59 33.02
N PRO A 176 -28.33 -25.69 33.75
CA PRO A 176 -27.40 -25.74 34.87
C PRO A 176 -25.98 -26.11 34.44
N ASN A 177 -24.99 -25.45 35.08
CA ASN A 177 -23.54 -25.70 35.07
C ASN A 177 -22.69 -25.16 33.91
N VAL A 178 -21.69 -24.38 34.33
CA VAL A 178 -20.70 -23.63 33.53
C VAL A 178 -19.61 -24.54 32.91
N TYR A 179 -19.49 -25.79 33.36
CA TYR A 179 -18.40 -26.70 32.97
C TYR A 179 -18.56 -27.39 31.61
N ASP A 180 -19.76 -27.40 31.01
CA ASP A 180 -19.96 -28.01 29.67
C ASP A 180 -19.55 -27.07 28.51
N TYR A 181 -19.26 -25.79 28.79
CA TYR A 181 -18.94 -24.78 27.77
C TYR A 181 -17.47 -24.82 27.29
N GLU A 182 -16.52 -25.11 28.17
CA GLU A 182 -15.08 -25.11 27.82
C GLU A 182 -14.73 -26.22 26.82
N VAL A 183 -15.42 -27.36 26.91
CA VAL A 183 -15.20 -28.52 26.04
C VAL A 183 -15.79 -28.32 24.63
N ALA A 184 -16.90 -27.59 24.52
CA ALA A 184 -17.54 -27.29 23.23
C ALA A 184 -16.79 -26.22 22.41
N ILE A 185 -16.16 -25.24 23.08
CA ILE A 185 -15.42 -24.17 22.38
C ILE A 185 -14.07 -24.69 21.85
N SER A 186 -13.40 -25.61 22.57
CA SER A 186 -12.12 -26.17 22.14
C SER A 186 -12.23 -27.05 20.88
N SER A 187 -13.42 -27.54 20.53
CA SER A 187 -13.62 -28.45 19.40
C SER A 187 -14.02 -27.75 18.09
N VAL A 188 -14.22 -26.42 18.11
CA VAL A 188 -14.56 -25.61 16.92
C VAL A 188 -13.35 -24.86 16.35
N VAL A 189 -12.25 -24.74 17.10
CA VAL A 189 -11.06 -23.95 16.74
C VAL A 189 -10.02 -24.74 15.94
N THR A 190 -10.26 -26.01 15.61
CA THR A 190 -9.34 -26.83 14.79
C THR A 190 -10.03 -27.54 13.64
N ILE A 191 -10.66 -26.78 12.74
CA ILE A 191 -10.84 -27.12 11.31
C ILE A 191 -10.72 -25.82 10.49
#